data_AF-X0XZ48-F1
#
_entry.id   AF-X0XZ48-F1
#
_cell.length_a   1.000
_cell.length_b   1.000
_cell.length_c   1.000
_cell.angle_alpha   90.00
_cell.angle_beta   90.00
_cell.angle_gamma   90.00
#
_symmetry.space_group_name_H-M   'P 1'
#
loop_
_entity.id
_entity.type
_entity.pdbx_description
1 polymer ?
#
loop_
_entity_poly.entity_id
_entity_poly.type
_entity_poly.pdbx_seq_one_letter_code
_entity_poly.pdbx_strand_id
1 'polypeptide(L)'
;KGAKLSKVMGHNINPIETVDEYGADALRFAIMTGTSPGNDIKLPDEKLEAGRNFANKLWNATRFVVRSIESSGSDLTIDRDHLPREDRWIISRLNRTVSSVTGLLDDFQLGEALRQIHDFLWGEFCDWYIEIAKIRLNPEAGTSPSPIPVLVHVLETALRLLHPYMPFITEELWQHLRQRLPADWQPTESIVVAHYPQADTTTFDAEAERVMESVVEIVRAIRNVRAQHKVEPARWIEAQVFGGELTGAIREH
;
A
#
# COMPACT_ATOMS: atom_id res chain seq x y z
N LYS A 1 13.74 14.31 23.33
CA LYS A 1 13.91 14.32 24.80
C LYS A 1 12.59 14.39 25.60
N GLY A 2 11.40 14.29 24.98
CA GLY A 2 10.12 14.22 25.71
C GLY A 2 9.75 15.47 26.54
N ALA A 3 10.49 16.57 26.36
CA ALA A 3 10.16 17.85 26.97
C ALA A 3 8.99 18.50 26.22
N LYS A 4 8.15 19.23 26.96
CA LYS A 4 7.04 19.99 26.39
C LYS A 4 7.57 21.02 25.38
N LEU A 5 6.97 21.06 24.20
CA LEU A 5 7.26 22.10 23.22
C LEU A 5 6.79 23.46 23.75
N SER A 6 7.71 24.41 23.87
CA SER A 6 7.43 25.74 24.42
C SER A 6 8.45 26.75 23.93
N LYS A 7 7.95 27.88 23.39
CA LYS A 7 8.79 29.04 23.03
C LYS A 7 9.62 29.55 24.22
N VAL A 8 9.07 29.46 25.44
CA VAL A 8 9.74 29.92 26.67
C VAL A 8 10.87 28.98 27.12
N MET A 9 10.76 27.68 26.82
CA MET A 9 11.76 26.69 27.21
C MET A 9 12.82 26.40 26.13
N GLY A 10 12.80 27.13 25.00
CA GLY A 10 13.78 26.99 23.92
C GLY A 10 13.65 25.72 23.07
N HIS A 11 12.71 24.81 23.39
CA HIS A 11 12.42 23.60 22.62
C HIS A 11 11.16 23.82 21.76
N ASN A 12 11.27 24.60 20.69
CA ASN A 12 10.16 24.85 19.77
C ASN A 12 10.43 24.15 18.44
N ILE A 13 9.43 23.47 17.88
CA ILE A 13 9.46 23.00 16.48
C ILE A 13 8.65 24.02 15.68
N ASN A 14 9.28 24.66 14.70
CA ASN A 14 8.58 25.57 13.80
C ASN A 14 7.88 24.75 12.71
N PRO A 15 6.53 24.72 12.67
CA PRO A 15 5.83 23.91 11.69
C PRO A 15 6.10 24.35 10.25
N ILE A 16 6.41 25.63 10.00
CA ILE A 16 6.71 26.11 8.65
C ILE A 16 8.06 25.54 8.19
N GLU A 17 9.10 25.65 9.01
CA GLU A 17 10.42 25.09 8.71
C GLU A 17 10.35 23.57 8.53
N THR A 18 9.55 22.87 9.36
CA THR A 18 9.37 21.41 9.22
C THR A 18 8.65 21.05 7.91
N VAL A 19 7.67 21.85 7.50
CA VAL A 19 6.98 21.68 6.21
C VAL A 19 7.94 21.94 5.05
N ASP A 20 8.78 22.96 5.14
CA ASP A 20 9.78 23.27 4.12
C ASP A 20 10.83 22.15 3.97
N GLU A 21 11.22 21.51 5.08
CA GLU A 21 12.23 20.45 5.09
C GLU A 21 11.67 19.07 4.72
N TYR A 22 10.53 18.67 5.26
CA TYR A 22 9.98 17.31 5.14
C TYR A 22 8.70 17.22 4.31
N GLY A 23 7.98 18.32 4.14
CA GLY A 23 6.68 18.37 3.49
C GLY A 23 5.49 18.31 4.47
N ALA A 24 4.37 18.93 4.08
CA ALA A 24 3.16 19.01 4.88
C ALA A 24 2.57 17.63 5.23
N ASP A 25 2.55 16.71 4.27
CA ASP A 25 2.02 15.37 4.51
C ASP A 25 2.90 14.54 5.43
N ALA A 26 4.23 14.72 5.38
CA ALA A 26 5.14 14.05 6.30
C ALA A 26 4.89 14.50 7.75
N LEU A 27 4.68 15.80 7.96
CA LEU A 27 4.30 16.35 9.27
C LEU A 27 2.95 15.81 9.76
N ARG A 28 1.92 15.81 8.89
CA ARG A 28 0.59 15.27 9.22
C ARG A 28 0.67 13.79 9.60
N PHE A 29 1.37 13.00 8.80
CA PHE A 29 1.61 11.58 9.05
C PHE A 29 2.31 11.37 10.40
N ALA A 30 3.38 12.12 10.67
CA ALA A 30 4.18 11.98 11.89
C ALA A 30 3.40 12.28 13.18
N ILE A 31 2.50 13.27 13.15
CA ILE A 31 1.65 13.63 14.29
C ILE A 31 0.55 12.58 14.52
N MET A 32 -0.01 12.04 13.45
CA MET A 32 -1.13 11.11 13.50
C MET A 32 -0.68 9.66 13.80
N THR A 33 0.58 9.32 13.52
CA THR A 33 1.10 7.95 13.69
C THR A 33 1.60 7.69 15.11
N GLY A 34 1.20 6.54 15.67
CA GLY A 34 1.69 6.06 16.96
C GLY A 34 1.22 6.93 18.14
N THR A 35 0.01 7.48 18.04
CA THR A 35 -0.62 8.29 19.08
C THR A 35 -1.97 7.68 19.43
N SER A 36 -2.17 7.42 20.73
CA SER A 36 -3.50 7.13 21.25
C SER A 36 -4.14 8.44 21.69
N PRO A 37 -5.46 8.62 21.48
CA PRO A 37 -6.17 9.81 21.95
C PRO A 37 -5.88 10.09 23.44
N GLY A 38 -5.55 11.33 23.78
CA GLY A 38 -5.30 11.77 25.15
C GLY A 38 -3.86 11.61 25.67
N ASN A 39 -2.95 11.03 24.88
CA ASN A 39 -1.53 10.88 25.26
C ASN A 39 -0.64 11.97 24.65
N ASP A 40 0.45 12.29 25.35
CA ASP A 40 1.49 13.21 24.85
C ASP A 40 2.18 12.65 23.60
N ILE A 41 2.37 13.51 22.60
CA ILE A 41 2.99 13.15 21.33
C ILE A 41 4.46 13.52 21.35
N LYS A 42 5.32 12.52 21.13
CA LYS A 42 6.72 12.77 20.76
C LYS A 42 6.81 12.85 19.24
N LEU A 43 7.40 13.94 18.76
CA LEU A 43 7.69 14.17 17.34
C LEU A 43 9.21 14.25 17.15
N PRO A 44 9.90 13.09 17.10
CA PRO A 44 11.31 13.07 16.76
C PRO A 44 11.48 13.05 15.23
N ASP A 45 12.65 13.46 14.74
CA ASP A 45 12.90 13.62 13.31
C ASP A 45 12.69 12.31 12.52
N GLU A 46 12.91 11.15 13.16
CA GLU A 46 12.70 9.85 12.51
C GLU A 46 11.23 9.63 12.10
N LYS A 47 10.24 10.22 12.81
CA LYS A 47 8.83 10.13 12.41
C LYS A 47 8.55 10.98 11.16
N LEU A 48 9.18 12.15 11.05
CA LEU A 48 9.07 13.02 9.88
C LEU A 48 9.73 12.37 8.67
N GLU A 49 10.91 11.79 8.86
CA GLU A 49 11.60 11.01 7.85
C GLU A 49 10.76 9.81 7.38
N ALA A 50 10.11 9.09 8.30
CA ALA A 50 9.20 8.00 7.96
C ALA A 50 8.04 8.47 7.05
N GLY A 51 7.40 9.60 7.38
CA GLY A 51 6.35 10.19 6.54
C GLY A 51 6.84 10.58 5.15
N ARG A 52 8.02 11.20 5.05
CA ARG A 52 8.66 11.55 3.77
C ARG A 52 9.00 10.31 2.94
N ASN A 53 9.57 9.28 3.59
CA ASN A 53 9.92 8.02 2.94
C ASN A 53 8.67 7.30 2.43
N PHE A 54 7.57 7.34 3.18
CA PHE A 54 6.29 6.78 2.75
C PHE A 54 5.73 7.52 1.54
N ALA A 55 5.72 8.86 1.53
CA ALA A 55 5.33 9.63 0.35
C ALA A 55 6.14 9.26 -0.90
N ASN A 56 7.46 9.10 -0.75
CA ASN A 56 8.33 8.66 -1.85
C ASN A 56 8.03 7.21 -2.30
N LYS A 57 7.71 6.30 -1.38
CA LYS A 57 7.30 4.93 -1.69
C LYS A 57 6.02 4.93 -2.56
N LEU A 58 5.02 5.73 -2.18
CA LEU A 58 3.78 5.90 -2.95
C LEU A 58 4.04 6.48 -4.34
N TRP A 59 4.90 7.48 -4.44
CA TRP A 59 5.30 8.04 -5.74
C TRP A 59 5.88 6.99 -6.68
N ASN A 60 6.79 6.15 -6.18
CA ASN A 60 7.39 5.08 -6.96
C ASN A 60 6.36 4.01 -7.38
N ALA A 61 5.43 3.66 -6.49
CA ALA A 61 4.33 2.73 -6.78
C ALA A 61 3.40 3.27 -7.87
N THR A 62 2.92 4.52 -7.73
CA THR A 62 2.07 5.15 -8.75
C THR A 62 2.78 5.27 -10.09
N ARG A 63 4.07 5.67 -10.09
CA ARG A 63 4.85 5.74 -11.32
C ARG A 63 4.97 4.40 -12.03
N PHE A 64 5.12 3.31 -11.28
CA PHE A 64 5.12 1.96 -11.83
C PHE A 64 3.77 1.64 -12.49
N VAL A 65 2.66 1.82 -11.78
CA VAL A 65 1.32 1.53 -12.30
C VAL A 65 1.00 2.35 -13.55
N VAL A 66 1.30 3.65 -13.53
CA VAL A 66 1.10 4.55 -14.69
C VAL A 66 1.87 4.06 -15.91
N ARG A 67 3.13 3.66 -15.76
CA ARG A 67 3.94 3.11 -16.86
C ARG A 67 3.39 1.79 -17.39
N SER A 68 2.86 0.94 -16.52
CA SER A 68 2.23 -0.32 -16.93
C SER A 68 1.01 -0.08 -17.81
N ILE A 69 0.14 0.88 -17.45
CA ILE A 69 -1.03 1.27 -18.24
C ILE A 69 -0.62 1.71 -19.65
N GLU A 70 0.39 2.57 -19.75
CA GLU A 70 0.90 3.09 -21.03
C GLU A 70 1.41 1.96 -21.95
N SER A 71 1.85 0.83 -21.39
CA SER A 71 2.43 -0.29 -22.13
C SER A 71 1.43 -1.34 -22.64
N SER A 72 0.25 -1.47 -22.01
CA SER A 72 -0.66 -2.61 -22.27
C SER A 72 -1.98 -2.24 -22.94
N GLY A 73 -2.26 -0.95 -23.13
CA GLY A 73 -3.56 -0.51 -23.65
C GLY A 73 -4.65 -0.48 -22.55
N SER A 74 -5.71 0.26 -22.82
CA SER A 74 -6.60 0.86 -21.82
C SER A 74 -7.76 -0.01 -21.31
N ASP A 75 -7.73 -1.33 -21.46
CA ASP A 75 -8.78 -2.18 -20.86
C ASP A 75 -8.53 -2.31 -19.36
N LEU A 76 -9.40 -1.68 -18.57
CA LEU A 76 -9.35 -1.63 -17.12
C LEU A 76 -10.45 -2.49 -16.49
N THR A 77 -11.07 -3.37 -17.28
CA THR A 77 -12.14 -4.25 -16.80
C THR A 77 -11.55 -5.34 -15.91
N ILE A 78 -12.07 -5.49 -14.70
CA ILE A 78 -11.74 -6.59 -13.81
C ILE A 78 -12.75 -7.72 -14.07
N ASP A 79 -12.31 -8.77 -14.77
CA ASP A 79 -13.08 -10.00 -14.92
C ASP A 79 -13.02 -10.82 -13.62
N ARG A 80 -14.03 -10.64 -12.76
CA ARG A 80 -14.12 -11.28 -11.45
C ARG A 80 -14.17 -12.82 -11.53
N ASP A 81 -14.64 -13.39 -12.64
CA ASP A 81 -14.81 -14.85 -12.78
C ASP A 81 -13.47 -15.56 -13.06
N HIS A 82 -12.49 -14.84 -13.61
CA HIS A 82 -11.20 -15.39 -14.01
C HIS A 82 -10.01 -14.74 -13.30
N LEU A 83 -10.22 -14.17 -12.10
CA LEU A 83 -9.13 -13.56 -11.34
C LEU A 83 -8.12 -14.61 -10.83
N PRO A 84 -6.83 -14.42 -11.13
CA PRO A 84 -5.76 -15.14 -10.46
C PRO A 84 -5.80 -14.96 -8.93
N ARG A 85 -5.22 -15.91 -8.21
CA ARG A 85 -5.32 -15.99 -6.76
C ARG A 85 -4.71 -14.78 -6.06
N GLU A 86 -3.59 -14.29 -6.57
CA GLU A 86 -2.91 -13.09 -6.10
C GLU A 86 -3.76 -11.81 -6.25
N ASP A 87 -4.59 -11.74 -7.30
CA ASP A 87 -5.50 -10.62 -7.53
C ASP A 87 -6.70 -10.69 -6.57
N ARG A 88 -7.27 -11.89 -6.39
CA ARG A 88 -8.31 -12.14 -5.39
C ARG A 88 -7.83 -11.79 -3.98
N TRP A 89 -6.58 -12.18 -3.66
CA TRP A 89 -5.94 -11.87 -2.39
C TRP A 89 -5.86 -10.35 -2.15
N ILE A 90 -5.25 -9.57 -3.05
CA ILE A 90 -5.06 -8.14 -2.79
C ILE A 90 -6.39 -7.38 -2.75
N ILE A 91 -7.40 -7.80 -3.52
CA ILE A 91 -8.75 -7.21 -3.48
C ILE A 91 -9.44 -7.54 -2.15
N SER A 92 -9.33 -8.78 -1.67
CA SER A 92 -9.85 -9.17 -0.35
C SER A 92 -9.20 -8.34 0.76
N ARG A 93 -7.87 -8.22 0.73
CA ARG A 93 -7.09 -7.43 1.69
C ARG A 93 -7.43 -5.94 1.67
N LEU A 94 -7.60 -5.36 0.48
CA LEU A 94 -8.07 -3.99 0.32
C LEU A 94 -9.43 -3.81 0.99
N ASN A 95 -10.41 -4.65 0.69
CA ASN A 95 -11.77 -4.49 1.23
C ASN A 95 -11.83 -4.74 2.74
N ARG A 96 -11.00 -5.63 3.29
CA ARG A 96 -10.84 -5.75 4.75
C ARG A 96 -10.25 -4.49 5.36
N THR A 97 -9.24 -3.90 4.72
CA THR A 97 -8.63 -2.64 5.15
C THR A 97 -9.66 -1.52 5.13
N VAL A 98 -10.45 -1.39 4.04
CA VAL A 98 -11.55 -0.41 3.95
C VAL A 98 -12.53 -0.61 5.10
N SER A 99 -13.02 -1.84 5.32
CA SER A 99 -14.00 -2.13 6.38
C SER A 99 -13.48 -1.78 7.77
N SER A 100 -12.22 -2.12 8.06
CA SER A 100 -11.58 -1.88 9.36
C SER A 100 -11.32 -0.40 9.59
N VAL A 101 -10.75 0.28 8.59
CA VAL A 101 -10.46 1.73 8.64
C VAL A 101 -11.74 2.54 8.82
N THR A 102 -12.82 2.19 8.13
CA THR A 102 -14.11 2.88 8.31
C THR A 102 -14.59 2.80 9.75
N GLY A 103 -14.58 1.60 10.37
CA GLY A 103 -14.95 1.45 11.78
C GLY A 103 -14.04 2.23 12.74
N LEU A 104 -12.72 2.22 12.49
CA LEU A 104 -11.77 2.99 13.28
C LEU A 104 -11.97 4.50 13.15
N LEU A 105 -12.36 4.99 11.97
CA LEU A 105 -12.70 6.39 11.76
C LEU A 105 -13.98 6.79 12.50
N ASP A 106 -15.01 5.94 12.46
CA ASP A 106 -16.25 6.13 13.22
C ASP A 106 -16.00 6.21 14.73
N ASP A 107 -15.04 5.43 15.23
CA ASP A 107 -14.58 5.42 16.63
C ASP A 107 -13.51 6.47 16.95
N PHE A 108 -13.20 7.39 16.02
CA PHE A 108 -12.16 8.42 16.14
C PHE A 108 -10.74 7.89 16.44
N GLN A 109 -10.44 6.64 16.08
CA GLN A 109 -9.15 5.99 16.21
C GLN A 109 -8.22 6.27 15.01
N LEU A 110 -7.98 7.55 14.72
CA LEU A 110 -7.27 8.02 13.52
C LEU A 110 -5.86 7.43 13.37
N GLY A 111 -5.11 7.32 14.47
CA GLY A 111 -3.74 6.80 14.42
C GLY A 111 -3.66 5.32 14.09
N GLU A 112 -4.64 4.54 14.55
CA GLU A 112 -4.74 3.12 14.24
C GLU A 112 -5.24 2.90 12.80
N ALA A 113 -6.19 3.71 12.35
CA ALA A 113 -6.63 3.73 10.96
C ALA A 113 -5.46 4.04 10.01
N LEU A 114 -4.67 5.09 10.28
CA LEU A 114 -3.48 5.41 9.49
C LEU A 114 -2.46 4.27 9.47
N ARG A 115 -2.24 3.61 10.62
CA ARG A 115 -1.33 2.46 10.71
C ARG A 115 -1.79 1.33 9.77
N GLN A 116 -3.07 0.99 9.78
CA GLN A 116 -3.59 -0.07 8.89
C GLN A 116 -3.51 0.30 7.41
N ILE A 117 -3.81 1.55 7.05
CA ILE A 117 -3.62 2.05 5.68
C ILE A 117 -2.16 1.95 5.25
N HIS A 118 -1.24 2.40 6.12
CA HIS A 118 0.20 2.34 5.89
C HIS A 118 0.69 0.91 5.70
N ASP A 119 0.31 0.00 6.59
CA ASP A 119 0.75 -1.39 6.57
C ASP A 119 0.25 -2.12 5.32
N PHE A 120 -0.98 -1.86 4.90
CA PHE A 120 -1.53 -2.35 3.63
C PHE A 120 -0.74 -1.81 2.42
N LEU A 121 -0.61 -0.48 2.30
CA LEU A 121 0.04 0.15 1.16
C LEU A 121 1.52 -0.25 1.04
N TRP A 122 2.24 -0.21 2.15
CA TRP A 122 3.67 -0.54 2.17
C TRP A 122 3.89 -2.04 2.07
N GLY A 123 3.32 -2.78 3.02
CA GLY A 123 3.66 -4.16 3.29
C GLY A 123 2.98 -5.15 2.36
N GLU A 124 1.75 -4.88 1.91
CA GLU A 124 0.98 -5.83 1.08
C GLU A 124 0.99 -5.38 -0.39
N PHE A 125 0.64 -4.12 -0.67
CA PHE A 125 0.57 -3.63 -2.04
C PHE A 125 1.95 -3.43 -2.66
N CYS A 126 2.81 -2.60 -2.05
CA CYS A 126 4.09 -2.26 -2.65
C CYS A 126 5.14 -3.38 -2.58
N ASP A 127 5.28 -4.03 -1.42
CA ASP A 127 6.35 -5.02 -1.21
C ASP A 127 6.03 -6.39 -1.81
N TRP A 128 4.75 -6.72 -2.01
CA TRP A 128 4.32 -8.01 -2.56
C TRP A 128 3.54 -7.89 -3.85
N TYR A 129 2.37 -7.25 -3.84
CA TYR A 129 1.47 -7.32 -5.00
C TYR A 129 2.10 -6.70 -6.26
N ILE A 130 2.77 -5.55 -6.14
CA ILE A 130 3.53 -4.95 -7.25
C ILE A 130 4.61 -5.90 -7.77
N GLU A 131 5.36 -6.56 -6.90
CA GLU A 131 6.42 -7.49 -7.31
C GLU A 131 5.86 -8.76 -7.98
N ILE A 132 4.72 -9.27 -7.50
CA ILE A 132 4.02 -10.39 -8.13
C ILE A 132 3.47 -9.96 -9.51
N ALA A 133 2.85 -8.78 -9.61
CA ALA A 133 2.33 -8.25 -10.85
C ALA A 133 3.41 -8.07 -11.92
N LYS A 134 4.64 -7.69 -11.54
CA LYS A 134 5.79 -7.61 -12.47
C LYS A 134 6.09 -8.95 -13.17
N ILE A 135 5.87 -10.08 -12.50
CA ILE A 135 6.08 -11.41 -13.09
C ILE A 135 5.11 -11.59 -14.26
N ARG A 136 3.83 -11.25 -14.07
CA ARG A 136 2.78 -11.35 -15.10
C ARG A 136 2.86 -10.28 -16.18
N LEU A 137 3.49 -9.14 -15.90
CA LEU A 137 3.74 -8.09 -16.89
C LEU A 137 4.95 -8.39 -17.79
N ASN A 138 5.73 -9.42 -17.49
CA ASN A 138 6.81 -9.85 -18.37
C ASN A 138 6.19 -10.43 -19.67
N PRO A 139 6.59 -9.97 -20.87
CA PRO A 139 6.07 -10.48 -22.14
C PRO A 139 6.21 -12.01 -22.33
N GLU A 140 7.13 -12.65 -21.61
CA GLU A 140 7.34 -14.10 -21.64
C GLU A 140 6.36 -14.87 -20.72
N ALA A 141 5.59 -14.17 -19.88
CA ALA A 141 4.73 -14.76 -18.86
C ALA A 141 3.36 -15.21 -19.39
N GLY A 142 3.36 -16.19 -20.29
CA GLY A 142 2.17 -16.97 -20.66
C GLY A 142 0.90 -16.15 -21.00
N THR A 143 -0.27 -16.73 -20.76
CA THR A 143 -1.60 -16.15 -21.10
C THR A 143 -2.41 -15.74 -19.86
N SER A 144 -1.75 -15.46 -18.74
CA SER A 144 -2.48 -15.01 -17.54
C SER A 144 -3.18 -13.67 -17.82
N PRO A 145 -4.34 -13.40 -17.20
CA PRO A 145 -4.98 -12.09 -17.26
C PRO A 145 -4.00 -10.97 -16.93
N SER A 146 -4.23 -9.75 -17.43
CA SER A 146 -3.40 -8.59 -17.06
C SER A 146 -3.64 -8.20 -15.59
N PRO A 147 -2.60 -7.93 -14.79
CA PRO A 147 -2.76 -7.43 -13.42
C PRO A 147 -3.08 -5.92 -13.37
N ILE A 148 -3.02 -5.20 -14.49
CA ILE A 148 -3.16 -3.73 -14.53
C ILE A 148 -4.52 -3.23 -14.00
N PRO A 149 -5.67 -3.80 -14.40
CA PRO A 149 -6.97 -3.39 -13.85
C PRO A 149 -7.00 -3.41 -12.31
N VAL A 150 -6.41 -4.46 -11.73
CA VAL A 150 -6.38 -4.66 -10.27
C VAL A 150 -5.37 -3.72 -9.62
N LEU A 151 -4.18 -3.52 -10.20
CA LEU A 151 -3.21 -2.51 -9.74
C LEU A 151 -3.83 -1.10 -9.67
N VAL A 152 -4.57 -0.70 -10.71
CA VAL A 152 -5.25 0.60 -10.78
C VAL A 152 -6.33 0.70 -9.70
N HIS A 153 -7.20 -0.31 -9.61
CA HIS A 153 -8.29 -0.33 -8.63
C HIS A 153 -7.77 -0.26 -7.18
N VAL A 154 -6.75 -1.04 -6.86
CA VAL A 154 -6.17 -1.09 -5.51
C VAL A 154 -5.45 0.21 -5.18
N LEU A 155 -4.61 0.72 -6.09
CA LEU A 155 -3.88 1.96 -5.87
C LEU A 155 -4.85 3.13 -5.66
N GLU A 156 -5.83 3.31 -6.54
CA GLU A 156 -6.74 4.44 -6.44
C GLU A 156 -7.59 4.41 -5.17
N THR A 157 -8.11 3.23 -4.81
CA THR A 157 -8.91 3.06 -3.60
C THR A 157 -8.07 3.34 -2.35
N ALA A 158 -6.82 2.88 -2.32
CA ALA A 158 -5.91 3.12 -1.21
C ALA A 158 -5.47 4.60 -1.11
N LEU A 159 -5.31 5.30 -2.23
CA LEU A 159 -5.08 6.76 -2.23
C LEU A 159 -6.27 7.49 -1.61
N ARG A 160 -7.51 7.11 -1.94
CA ARG A 160 -8.72 7.67 -1.30
C ARG A 160 -8.78 7.40 0.20
N LEU A 161 -8.42 6.19 0.64
CA LEU A 161 -8.31 5.89 2.08
C LEU A 161 -7.30 6.81 2.80
N LEU A 162 -6.17 7.07 2.16
CA LEU A 162 -5.06 7.86 2.72
C LEU A 162 -5.29 9.38 2.63
N HIS A 163 -6.14 9.85 1.73
CA HIS A 163 -6.32 11.30 1.46
C HIS A 163 -6.62 12.16 2.70
N PRO A 164 -7.45 11.74 3.68
CA PRO A 164 -7.65 12.50 4.91
C PRO A 164 -6.36 12.73 5.72
N TYR A 165 -5.36 11.86 5.56
CA TYR A 165 -4.09 11.90 6.27
C TYR A 165 -3.02 12.68 5.50
N MET A 166 -2.88 12.40 4.20
CA MET A 166 -1.83 12.95 3.34
C MET A 166 -2.41 13.61 2.07
N PRO A 167 -3.15 14.72 2.18
CA PRO A 167 -3.96 15.27 1.10
C PRO A 167 -3.17 15.73 -0.13
N PHE A 168 -1.96 16.26 0.03
CA PHE A 168 -1.24 16.87 -1.11
C PHE A 168 -0.65 15.82 -2.05
N ILE A 169 0.06 14.84 -1.49
CA ILE A 169 0.67 13.75 -2.26
C ILE A 169 -0.42 12.86 -2.87
N THR A 170 -1.49 12.56 -2.13
CA THR A 170 -2.56 11.70 -2.67
C THR A 170 -3.30 12.38 -3.82
N GLU A 171 -3.53 13.69 -3.76
CA GLU A 171 -4.07 14.45 -4.90
C GLU A 171 -3.16 14.37 -6.12
N GLU A 172 -1.88 14.68 -5.96
CA GLU A 172 -0.91 14.65 -7.07
C GLU A 172 -0.82 13.26 -7.72
N LEU A 173 -0.72 12.20 -6.91
CA LEU A 173 -0.67 10.83 -7.39
C LEU A 173 -1.96 10.39 -8.09
N TRP A 174 -3.10 10.82 -7.54
CA TRP A 174 -4.41 10.50 -8.10
C TRP A 174 -4.64 11.21 -9.44
N GLN A 175 -4.23 12.47 -9.57
CA GLN A 175 -4.26 13.20 -10.84
C GLN A 175 -3.37 12.55 -11.89
N HIS A 176 -2.14 12.17 -11.51
CA HIS A 176 -1.24 11.43 -12.41
C HIS A 176 -1.84 10.13 -12.91
N LEU A 177 -2.52 9.38 -12.04
CA LEU A 177 -3.24 8.19 -12.44
C LEU A 177 -4.40 8.53 -13.39
N ARG A 178 -5.29 9.44 -12.98
CA ARG A 178 -6.49 9.86 -13.75
C ARG A 178 -6.17 10.27 -15.18
N GLN A 179 -5.08 11.01 -15.41
CA GLN A 179 -4.68 11.46 -16.74
C GLN A 179 -4.32 10.32 -17.72
N ARG A 180 -4.20 9.07 -17.25
CA ARG A 180 -3.92 7.88 -18.07
C ARG A 180 -5.10 6.92 -18.15
N LEU A 181 -6.21 7.24 -17.48
CA LEU A 181 -7.43 6.45 -17.49
C LEU A 181 -8.47 7.09 -18.42
N PRO A 182 -9.49 6.34 -18.86
CA PRO A 182 -10.63 6.89 -19.58
C PRO A 182 -11.28 8.04 -18.81
N ALA A 183 -11.78 9.06 -19.54
CA ALA A 183 -12.34 10.27 -18.92
C ALA A 183 -13.58 10.00 -18.04
N ASP A 184 -14.30 8.91 -18.31
CA ASP A 184 -15.47 8.44 -17.58
C ASP A 184 -15.13 7.45 -16.45
N TRP A 185 -13.85 7.07 -16.28
CA TRP A 185 -13.42 6.12 -15.26
C TRP A 185 -13.70 6.61 -13.84
N GLN A 186 -13.49 7.91 -13.58
CA GLN A 186 -13.98 8.58 -12.37
C GLN A 186 -14.68 9.88 -12.74
N PRO A 187 -15.95 10.08 -12.32
CA PRO A 187 -16.71 11.28 -12.66
C PRO A 187 -16.22 12.54 -11.95
N THR A 188 -15.40 12.40 -10.90
CA THR A 188 -14.91 13.53 -10.11
C THR A 188 -13.59 14.08 -10.65
N GLU A 189 -13.36 15.38 -10.46
CA GLU A 189 -12.17 16.07 -10.97
C GLU A 189 -10.99 16.02 -9.99
N SER A 190 -11.24 15.75 -8.71
CA SER A 190 -10.22 15.70 -7.65
C SER A 190 -10.58 14.62 -6.63
N ILE A 191 -9.55 14.06 -5.98
CA ILE A 191 -9.72 13.05 -4.94
C ILE A 191 -10.46 13.59 -3.71
N VAL A 192 -10.40 14.92 -3.46
CA VAL A 192 -11.06 15.56 -2.30
C VAL A 192 -12.58 15.50 -2.37
N VAL A 193 -13.15 15.44 -3.59
CA VAL A 193 -14.59 15.33 -3.85
C VAL A 193 -15.01 13.91 -4.27
N ALA A 194 -14.06 12.97 -4.34
CA ALA A 194 -14.35 11.58 -4.62
C ALA A 194 -15.04 10.92 -3.42
N HIS A 195 -15.91 9.95 -3.68
CA HIS A 195 -16.57 9.21 -2.62
C HIS A 195 -15.55 8.40 -1.81
N TYR A 196 -15.67 8.46 -0.48
CA TYR A 196 -14.84 7.64 0.39
C TYR A 196 -15.11 6.15 0.13
N PRO A 197 -14.08 5.28 0.13
CA PRO A 197 -14.25 3.86 -0.18
C PRO A 197 -15.25 3.15 0.73
N GLN A 198 -16.04 2.25 0.14
CA GLN A 198 -16.94 1.35 0.84
C GLN A 198 -16.50 -0.08 0.58
N ALA A 199 -16.49 -0.91 1.64
CA ALA A 199 -16.03 -2.29 1.53
C ALA A 199 -17.05 -3.16 0.79
N ASP A 200 -16.58 -3.84 -0.26
CA ASP A 200 -17.31 -4.91 -0.94
C ASP A 200 -17.02 -6.25 -0.25
N THR A 201 -17.85 -6.60 0.74
CA THR A 201 -17.69 -7.85 1.51
C THR A 201 -17.82 -9.12 0.67
N THR A 202 -18.39 -9.06 -0.55
CA THR A 202 -18.47 -10.23 -1.44
C THR A 202 -17.12 -10.61 -2.03
N THR A 203 -16.12 -9.73 -1.90
CA THR A 203 -14.75 -10.00 -2.36
C THR A 203 -13.85 -10.61 -1.28
N PHE A 204 -14.36 -10.83 -0.07
CA PHE A 204 -13.60 -11.47 0.98
C PHE A 204 -13.28 -12.92 0.62
N ASP A 205 -12.00 -13.26 0.69
CA ASP A 205 -11.47 -14.53 0.23
C ASP A 205 -10.43 -15.08 1.21
N ALA A 206 -10.94 -15.76 2.23
CA ALA A 206 -10.10 -16.35 3.27
C ALA A 206 -9.19 -17.49 2.77
N GLU A 207 -9.48 -18.07 1.59
CA GLU A 207 -8.62 -19.08 0.99
C GLU A 207 -7.44 -18.43 0.28
N ALA A 208 -7.70 -17.44 -0.59
CA ALA A 208 -6.64 -16.70 -1.27
C ALA A 208 -5.71 -16.01 -0.27
N GLU A 209 -6.27 -15.41 0.79
CA GLU A 209 -5.50 -14.81 1.90
C GLU A 209 -4.55 -15.81 2.55
N ARG A 210 -5.08 -16.97 2.99
CA ARG A 210 -4.27 -18.00 3.67
C ARG A 210 -3.14 -18.53 2.79
N VAL A 211 -3.43 -18.78 1.51
CA VAL A 211 -2.42 -19.30 0.57
C VAL A 211 -1.34 -18.25 0.32
N MET A 212 -1.73 -17.01 0.02
CA MET A 212 -0.78 -15.94 -0.26
C MET A 212 0.06 -15.57 0.97
N GLU A 213 -0.54 -15.53 2.17
CA GLU A 213 0.20 -15.35 3.43
C GLU A 213 1.26 -16.44 3.62
N SER A 214 0.92 -17.70 3.31
CA SER A 214 1.88 -18.81 3.39
C SER A 214 3.04 -18.66 2.39
N VAL A 215 2.75 -18.22 1.16
CA VAL A 215 3.78 -17.93 0.15
C VAL A 215 4.70 -16.79 0.63
N VAL A 216 4.11 -15.72 1.18
CA VAL A 216 4.83 -14.59 1.77
C VAL A 216 5.77 -15.05 2.89
N GLU A 217 5.29 -15.91 3.79
CA GLU A 217 6.08 -16.47 4.89
C GLU A 217 7.24 -17.33 4.40
N ILE A 218 6.98 -18.22 3.43
CA ILE A 218 8.03 -19.07 2.82
C ILE A 218 9.13 -18.20 2.20
N VAL A 219 8.75 -17.20 1.39
CA VAL A 219 9.72 -16.32 0.73
C VAL A 219 10.49 -15.48 1.76
N ARG A 220 9.84 -15.00 2.82
CA ARG A 220 10.50 -14.31 3.95
C ARG A 220 11.50 -15.23 4.65
N ALA A 221 11.13 -16.46 4.94
CA ALA A 221 12.01 -17.45 5.57
C ALA A 221 13.26 -17.70 4.71
N ILE A 222 13.07 -17.89 3.39
CA ILE A 222 14.19 -18.05 2.44
C ILE A 222 15.10 -16.82 2.44
N ARG A 223 14.53 -15.61 2.36
CA ARG A 223 15.30 -14.35 2.40
C ARG A 223 16.10 -14.21 3.70
N ASN A 224 15.51 -14.58 4.84
CA ASN A 224 16.17 -14.54 6.14
C ASN A 224 17.35 -15.51 6.22
N VAL A 225 17.17 -16.76 5.78
CA VAL A 225 18.24 -17.78 5.72
C VAL A 225 19.37 -17.31 4.80
N ARG A 226 19.05 -16.76 3.62
CA ARG A 226 20.05 -16.19 2.71
C ARG A 226 20.87 -15.08 3.38
N ALA A 227 20.22 -14.16 4.09
CA ALA A 227 20.89 -13.07 4.80
C ALA A 227 21.81 -13.59 5.92
N GLN A 228 21.36 -14.57 6.71
CA GLN A 228 22.16 -15.20 7.76
C GLN A 228 23.43 -15.86 7.20
N HIS A 229 23.30 -16.52 6.05
CA HIS A 229 24.42 -17.17 5.37
C HIS A 229 25.18 -16.25 4.40
N LYS A 230 24.86 -14.95 4.37
CA LYS A 230 25.49 -13.94 3.49
C LYS A 230 25.51 -14.36 2.02
N VAL A 231 24.45 -15.02 1.57
CA VAL A 231 24.29 -15.43 0.17
C VAL A 231 23.93 -14.20 -0.65
N GLU A 232 24.71 -13.94 -1.70
CA GLU A 232 24.47 -12.82 -2.62
C GLU A 232 23.06 -12.87 -3.24
N PRO A 233 22.31 -11.76 -3.36
CA PRO A 233 20.92 -11.78 -3.83
C PRO A 233 20.71 -12.42 -5.21
N ALA A 234 21.62 -12.22 -6.15
CA ALA A 234 21.50 -12.74 -7.52
C ALA A 234 21.89 -14.23 -7.65
N ARG A 235 22.47 -14.83 -6.61
CA ARG A 235 22.89 -16.23 -6.64
C ARG A 235 21.68 -17.15 -6.55
N TRP A 236 21.52 -18.00 -7.54
CA TRP A 236 20.54 -19.10 -7.51
C TRP A 236 20.95 -20.12 -6.44
N ILE A 237 19.98 -20.50 -5.61
CA ILE A 237 20.14 -21.56 -4.60
C ILE A 237 18.96 -22.51 -4.73
N GLU A 238 19.21 -23.79 -4.48
CA GLU A 238 18.13 -24.76 -4.32
C GLU A 238 17.48 -24.56 -2.94
N ALA A 239 16.16 -24.53 -2.91
CA ALA A 239 15.36 -24.48 -1.69
C ALA A 239 14.32 -25.58 -1.74
N GLN A 240 14.27 -26.40 -0.69
CA GLN A 240 13.25 -27.43 -0.52
C GLN A 240 12.21 -26.92 0.49
N VAL A 241 10.96 -26.83 0.05
CA VAL A 241 9.85 -26.33 0.87
C VAL A 241 8.87 -27.48 1.12
N PHE A 242 8.60 -27.77 2.39
CA PHE A 242 7.57 -28.73 2.78
C PHE A 242 6.25 -27.98 3.04
N GLY A 243 5.34 -28.03 2.08
CA GLY A 243 4.09 -27.26 2.11
C GLY A 243 2.91 -27.93 2.83
N GLY A 244 3.04 -29.20 3.27
CA GLY A 244 1.95 -29.94 3.92
C GLY A 244 0.64 -29.90 3.12
N GLU A 245 -0.46 -29.52 3.76
CA GLU A 245 -1.78 -29.38 3.13
C GLU A 245 -1.83 -28.28 2.05
N LEU A 246 -0.90 -27.32 2.08
CA LEU A 246 -0.82 -26.22 1.12
C LEU A 246 -0.01 -26.59 -0.13
N THR A 247 0.60 -27.78 -0.20
CA THR A 247 1.43 -28.17 -1.35
C THR A 247 0.66 -28.14 -2.67
N GLY A 248 -0.62 -28.52 -2.68
CA GLY A 248 -1.46 -28.44 -3.88
C GLY A 248 -1.67 -26.99 -4.33
N ALA A 249 -2.05 -26.12 -3.39
CA ALA A 249 -2.30 -24.71 -3.67
C ALA A 249 -1.03 -23.95 -4.12
N ILE A 250 0.13 -24.25 -3.52
CA ILE A 250 1.39 -23.56 -3.84
C ILE A 250 1.96 -24.04 -5.18
N ARG A 251 1.78 -25.30 -5.58
CA ARG A 251 2.34 -25.86 -6.83
C ARG A 251 1.67 -25.36 -8.11
N GLU A 252 0.49 -24.77 -8.01
CA GLU A 252 -0.22 -24.17 -9.15
C GLU A 252 0.33 -22.77 -9.54
N HIS A 253 1.34 -22.28 -8.82
CA HIS A 253 1.99 -20.98 -9.04
C HIS A 253 3.45 -21.11 -9.45
#